data_AF-A0A8H4ARI3-F1
#
_entry.id   AF-A0A8H4ARI3-F1
#
_cell.length_a   1.000
_cell.length_b   1.000
_cell.length_c   1.000
_cell.angle_alpha   90.00
_cell.angle_beta   90.00
_cell.angle_gamma   90.00
#
_symmetry.space_group_name_H-M   'P 1'
#
loop_
_entity.id
_entity.type
_entity.pdbx_description
1 polymer ?
#
loop_
_entity_poly.entity_id
_entity_poly.type
_entity_poly.pdbx_seq_one_letter_code
_entity_poly.pdbx_strand_id
1 'polypeptide(L)'
;MAQELENVILEQNLVFHNYADFAAFNKIDEGSVGIVYKSMWNNKLMVALKCLKIDTKPEETEFQQFVRELQILPKVSQHQNIVKFYGVTKGKREAPVNGTPQQYVELYMLCWDDSPEKRPDIKKVLEILNKPSINDSRYLLPSYLS
;
A
#
# COMPACT_ATOMS: atom_id res chain seq x y z
N MET A 1 0.65 -9.12 10.56
CA MET A 1 1.09 -8.02 9.68
C MET A 1 0.16 -6.80 9.70
N ALA A 2 -0.98 -6.76 8.98
CA ALA A 2 -1.82 -5.55 8.93
C ALA A 2 -2.41 -5.17 10.32
N GLN A 3 -3.03 -6.13 11.01
CA GLN A 3 -3.57 -5.92 12.36
C GLN A 3 -2.50 -5.51 13.37
N GLU A 4 -1.29 -6.06 13.24
CA GLU A 4 -0.17 -5.78 14.14
C GLU A 4 0.35 -4.35 13.96
N LEU A 5 0.42 -3.87 12.71
CA LEU A 5 0.73 -2.47 12.43
C LEU A 5 -0.31 -1.52 13.01
N GLU A 6 -1.59 -1.85 12.87
CA GLU A 6 -2.69 -1.06 13.45
C GLU A 6 -2.56 -0.99 14.98
N ASN A 7 -2.29 -2.11 15.63
CA ASN A 7 -2.07 -2.16 17.08
C ASN A 7 -0.87 -1.28 17.49
N VAL A 8 0.28 -1.41 16.82
CA VAL A 8 1.48 -0.61 17.11
C VAL A 8 1.24 0.89 16.93
N ILE A 9 0.48 1.28 15.91
CA ILE A 9 0.11 2.68 15.65
C ILE A 9 -0.77 3.23 16.79
N LEU A 10 -1.76 2.45 17.22
CA LEU A 10 -2.69 2.82 18.30
C LEU A 10 -1.98 2.89 19.66
N GLU A 11 -1.21 1.86 20.03
CA GLU A 11 -0.49 1.78 21.30
C GLU A 11 0.51 2.92 21.50
N GLN A 12 1.14 3.37 20.41
CA GLN A 12 2.10 4.47 20.46
C GLN A 12 1.50 5.85 20.19
N ASN A 13 0.19 5.93 19.96
CA ASN A 13 -0.50 7.18 19.63
C ASN A 13 0.19 7.95 18.49
N LEU A 14 0.56 7.24 17.42
CA LEU A 14 1.28 7.86 16.30
C LEU A 14 0.36 8.78 15.53
N VAL A 15 0.86 9.97 15.19
CA VAL A 15 0.13 10.94 14.38
C VAL A 15 -0.08 10.39 12.98
N PHE A 16 -1.33 10.33 12.55
CA PHE A 16 -1.70 9.90 11.21
C PHE A 16 -1.87 11.11 10.28
N HIS A 17 -1.24 11.06 9.12
CA HIS A 17 -1.34 12.08 8.07
C HIS A 17 -2.13 11.54 6.89
N ASN A 18 -2.86 12.41 6.20
CA ASN A 18 -3.59 12.03 5.01
C ASN A 18 -2.60 11.83 3.85
N TYR A 19 -2.64 10.65 3.22
CA TYR A 19 -1.74 10.33 2.10
C TYR A 19 -1.89 11.32 0.92
N ALA A 20 -3.07 11.92 0.75
CA ALA A 20 -3.31 12.90 -0.31
C ALA A 20 -2.57 14.23 -0.11
N ASP A 21 -2.03 14.50 1.08
CA ASP A 21 -1.28 15.71 1.40
C ASP A 21 0.17 15.64 0.89
N PHE A 22 0.59 14.47 0.38
CA PHE A 22 1.91 14.24 -0.20
C PHE A 22 1.85 14.28 -1.73
N ALA A 23 2.86 14.90 -2.34
CA ALA A 23 3.00 15.03 -3.78
C ALA A 23 4.44 14.78 -4.24
N ALA A 24 4.65 14.67 -5.56
CA ALA A 24 5.96 14.51 -6.20
C ALA A 24 6.77 13.33 -5.64
N PHE A 25 6.19 12.13 -5.67
CA PHE A 25 6.80 10.89 -5.20
C PHE A 25 7.98 10.48 -6.10
N ASN A 26 9.20 10.75 -5.63
CA ASN A 26 10.42 10.34 -6.30
C ASN A 26 11.06 9.21 -5.50
N LYS A 27 11.15 8.01 -6.07
CA LYS A 27 11.87 6.91 -5.45
C LYS A 27 13.34 7.28 -5.29
N ILE A 28 13.86 7.19 -4.07
CA ILE A 28 15.27 7.50 -3.76
C ILE A 28 16.04 6.29 -3.28
N ASP A 29 15.36 5.26 -2.77
CA ASP A 29 16.01 4.03 -2.30
C ASP A 29 15.05 2.84 -2.36
N GLU A 30 15.61 1.64 -2.47
CA GLU A 30 14.92 0.36 -2.33
C GLU A 30 15.85 -0.64 -1.63
N GLY A 31 15.55 -0.93 -0.36
CA GLY A 31 16.23 -1.95 0.42
C GLY A 31 15.42 -3.24 0.53
N SER A 32 15.87 -4.13 1.43
CA SER A 32 15.13 -5.33 1.84
C SER A 32 13.80 -4.97 2.51
N VAL A 33 13.85 -4.11 3.52
CA VAL A 33 12.69 -3.69 4.32
C VAL A 33 11.63 -2.95 3.51
N GLY A 34 12.02 -2.15 2.52
CA GLY A 34 11.09 -1.21 1.92
C GLY A 34 11.65 -0.31 0.85
N ILE A 35 10.77 0.49 0.29
CA ILE A 35 11.06 1.54 -0.69
C ILE A 35 10.99 2.89 0.03
N VAL A 36 11.93 3.79 -0.27
CA VAL A 36 11.90 5.16 0.24
C VAL A 36 11.60 6.12 -0.90
N TYR A 37 10.61 6.98 -0.68
CA TYR A 37 10.23 8.05 -1.60
C TYR A 37 10.53 9.41 -0.99
N LYS A 38 11.19 10.28 -1.74
CA LYS A 38 11.23 11.72 -1.49
C LYS A 38 9.92 12.32 -1.98
N SER A 39 9.21 13.05 -1.11
CA SER A 39 7.90 13.66 -1.41
C SER A 39 7.79 15.06 -0.81
N MET A 40 6.95 15.89 -1.40
CA MET A 40 6.53 17.19 -0.86
C MET A 40 5.29 17.00 0.00
N TRP A 41 5.33 17.40 1.28
CA TRP A 41 4.20 17.38 2.20
C TRP A 41 3.62 18.78 2.39
N ASN A 42 2.31 18.91 2.21
CA ASN A 42 1.56 20.17 2.40
C ASN A 42 2.12 21.35 1.58
N ASN A 43 2.77 21.08 0.44
CA ASN A 43 3.46 22.07 -0.39
C ASN A 43 4.50 22.93 0.35
N LYS A 44 5.01 22.45 1.50
CA LYS A 44 5.86 23.24 2.40
C LYS A 44 7.12 22.49 2.83
N LEU A 45 7.01 21.18 3.08
CA LEU A 45 8.08 20.41 3.67
C LEU A 45 8.43 19.21 2.80
N MET A 46 9.70 19.08 2.47
CA MET A 46 10.22 17.89 1.83
C MET A 46 10.44 16.80 2.87
N VAL A 47 9.91 15.59 2.62
CA VAL A 47 9.97 14.44 3.53
C VAL A 47 10.40 13.17 2.81
N ALA A 48 10.86 12.20 3.59
CA ALA A 48 11.04 10.82 3.14
C ALA A 48 9.86 9.96 3.62
N LEU A 49 9.20 9.26 2.70
CA LEU A 49 8.17 8.26 2.97
C LEU A 49 8.80 6.88 2.80
N LYS A 50 8.97 6.15 3.91
CA LYS A 50 9.45 4.76 3.90
C LYS A 50 8.25 3.82 3.89
N CYS A 51 8.14 3.02 2.83
CA CYS A 51 7.03 2.11 2.59
C CYS A 51 7.52 0.66 2.68
N LEU A 52 6.85 -0.16 3.50
CA LEU A 52 7.08 -1.61 3.52
C LEU A 52 6.69 -2.22 2.16
N LYS A 53 7.47 -3.17 1.64
CA LYS A 53 7.07 -3.96 0.45
C LYS A 53 5.91 -4.86 0.85
N ILE A 54 4.73 -4.63 0.29
CA ILE A 54 3.51 -5.42 0.60
C ILE A 54 3.28 -6.53 -0.44
N ASP A 55 3.76 -6.33 -1.67
CA ASP A 55 3.41 -7.19 -2.82
C ASP A 55 4.12 -8.55 -2.77
N THR A 56 5.29 -8.60 -2.15
CA THR A 56 5.93 -9.83 -1.69
C THR A 56 5.62 -9.92 -0.20
N LYS A 57 5.02 -11.01 0.30
CA LYS A 57 4.89 -11.22 1.75
C LYS A 57 6.28 -10.97 2.36
N PRO A 58 6.49 -9.86 3.10
CA PRO A 58 7.82 -9.55 3.60
C PRO A 58 8.25 -10.70 4.51
N GLU A 59 9.55 -11.00 4.51
CA GLU A 59 10.04 -11.94 5.50
C GLU A 59 9.71 -11.39 6.90
N GLU A 60 9.39 -12.27 7.84
CA GLU A 60 9.04 -11.88 9.21
C GLU A 60 10.09 -10.93 9.81
N THR A 61 11.37 -11.15 9.48
CA THR A 61 12.51 -10.34 9.90
C THR A 61 12.43 -8.87 9.41
N GLU A 62 12.02 -8.66 8.15
CA GLU A 62 11.89 -7.35 7.51
C GLU A 62 10.70 -6.58 8.09
N PHE A 63 9.57 -7.26 8.26
CA PHE A 63 8.38 -6.70 8.90
C PHE A 63 8.69 -6.26 10.34
N GLN A 64 9.35 -7.10 11.12
CA GLN A 64 9.76 -6.78 12.48
C GLN A 64 10.77 -5.63 12.54
N GLN A 65 11.64 -5.46 11.53
CA GLN A 65 12.53 -4.30 11.45
C GLN A 65 11.75 -3.00 11.26
N PHE A 66 10.72 -3.01 10.40
CA PHE A 66 9.84 -1.87 10.20
C PHE A 66 9.06 -1.51 11.48
N VAL A 67 8.51 -2.52 12.18
CA VAL A 67 7.81 -2.32 13.46
C VAL A 67 8.75 -1.74 14.53
N ARG A 68 9.99 -2.23 14.63
CA ARG A 68 10.99 -1.68 15.56
C ARG A 68 11.27 -0.20 15.32
N GLU A 69 11.40 0.21 14.06
CA GLU A 69 11.60 1.62 13.73
C GLU A 69 10.40 2.48 14.14
N LEU A 70 9.17 2.00 13.91
CA LEU A 70 7.95 2.65 14.39
C LEU A 70 7.88 2.74 15.92
N GLN A 71 8.57 1.87 16.66
CA GLN A 71 8.62 1.88 18.13
C GLN A 71 9.68 2.80 18.73
N ILE A 72 10.79 3.00 18.02
CA ILE A 72 11.95 3.72 18.54
C ILE A 72 11.96 5.16 18.03
N LEU A 73 11.78 5.37 16.72
CA LEU A 73 11.92 6.69 16.09
C LEU A 73 11.02 7.76 16.73
N PRO A 74 9.73 7.51 17.05
CA PRO A 74 8.90 8.52 17.70
C PRO A 74 9.50 9.02 19.02
N LYS A 75 10.10 8.12 19.81
CA LYS A 75 10.65 8.38 21.14
C LYS A 75 11.95 9.18 21.10
N VAL A 76 12.76 9.01 20.06
CA VAL A 76 14.09 9.64 19.95
C VAL A 76 14.12 10.85 19.01
N SER A 77 13.06 11.07 18.22
CA SER A 77 12.99 12.08 17.16
C SER A 77 13.05 13.54 17.60
N GLN A 78 13.00 13.82 18.90
CA GLN A 78 13.07 15.19 19.44
C GLN A 78 14.50 15.73 19.52
N HIS A 79 15.52 14.89 19.29
CA HIS A 79 16.90 15.31 19.34
C HIS A 79 17.37 15.92 18.00
N GLN A 80 18.09 17.04 18.06
CA GLN A 80 18.53 17.80 16.87
C GLN A 80 19.41 17.02 15.88
N ASN A 81 20.12 15.99 16.34
CA ASN A 81 21.01 15.16 15.51
C ASN A 81 20.36 13.82 15.12
N ILE A 82 19.06 13.64 15.36
CA ILE A 82 18.31 12.44 14.99
C ILE A 82 17.27 12.84 13.94
N VAL A 83 17.01 11.96 12.97
CA VAL A 83 15.98 12.18 11.96
C VAL A 83 14.63 12.38 12.63
N LYS A 84 13.97 13.50 12.31
CA LYS A 84 12.65 13.82 12.83
C LYS A 84 11.61 12.87 12.25
N PHE A 85 10.86 12.22 13.14
CA PHE A 85 9.71 11.41 12.80
C PHE A 85 8.45 12.27 12.83
N TYR A 86 7.76 12.38 11.71
CA TYR A 86 6.57 13.23 11.60
C TYR A 86 5.25 12.48 11.85
N GLY A 87 5.24 11.17 11.66
CA GLY A 87 4.04 10.35 11.78
C GLY A 87 3.99 9.23 10.74
N VAL A 88 2.80 8.68 10.59
CA VAL A 88 2.50 7.59 9.66
C VAL A 88 1.41 8.00 8.67
N THR A 89 1.33 7.29 7.56
CA THR A 89 0.24 7.43 6.57
C THR A 89 -0.06 6.06 5.98
N LYS A 90 -1.32 5.81 5.61
CA LYS A 90 -1.73 4.62 4.84
C LYS A 90 -1.91 5.04 3.39
N GLY A 91 -1.11 4.45 2.50
CA GLY A 91 -1.28 4.65 1.06
C GLY A 91 -2.68 4.24 0.61
N LYS A 92 -3.14 4.78 -0.51
CA LYS A 92 -4.40 4.36 -1.13
C LYS A 92 -4.12 3.24 -2.14
N ARG A 93 -5.08 2.32 -2.27
CA ARG A 93 -5.15 1.48 -3.47
C ARG A 93 -5.39 2.38 -4.68
N GLU A 94 -4.97 1.92 -5.85
CA GLU A 94 -5.18 2.66 -7.09
C GLU A 94 -6.68 2.90 -7.30
N ALA A 95 -7.01 4.09 -7.81
CA ALA A 95 -8.37 4.37 -8.23
C ALA A 95 -8.69 3.55 -9.48
N PRO A 96 -9.95 3.11 -9.68
CA PRO A 96 -10.36 2.47 -10.92
C PRO A 96 -9.97 3.35 -12.12
N VAL A 97 -9.32 2.74 -13.11
CA VAL A 97 -8.98 3.43 -14.35
C VAL A 97 -10.29 3.74 -15.09
N ASN A 98 -10.39 4.95 -15.63
CA ASN A 98 -11.58 5.35 -16.37
C ASN A 98 -11.82 4.42 -17.57
N GLY A 99 -13.04 3.92 -17.72
CA GLY A 99 -13.40 2.96 -18.76
C GLY A 99 -13.16 1.48 -18.41
N THR A 100 -12.58 1.16 -17.24
CA THR A 100 -12.54 -0.23 -16.77
C THR A 100 -13.97 -0.76 -16.56
N PRO A 101 -14.33 -1.94 -17.10
CA PRO A 101 -15.66 -2.49 -16.89
C PRO A 101 -15.93 -2.70 -15.40
N GLN A 102 -17.13 -2.32 -14.96
CA GLN A 102 -17.53 -2.31 -13.56
C GLN A 102 -17.28 -3.66 -12.85
N GLN A 103 -17.48 -4.78 -13.55
CA GLN A 103 -17.30 -6.11 -13.00
C GLN A 103 -15.82 -6.44 -12.73
N TYR A 104 -14.89 -5.92 -13.54
CA TYR A 104 -13.45 -6.03 -13.26
C TYR A 104 -13.08 -5.17 -12.05
N VAL A 105 -13.67 -3.98 -11.93
CA VAL A 105 -13.48 -3.10 -10.76
C VAL A 105 -13.91 -3.80 -9.48
N GLU A 106 -15.12 -4.36 -9.47
CA GLU A 106 -15.65 -5.12 -8.34
C GLU A 106 -14.78 -6.31 -7.98
N LEU A 107 -14.30 -7.06 -8.98
CA LEU A 107 -13.43 -8.22 -8.75
C LEU A 107 -12.11 -7.83 -8.09
N TYR A 108 -11.38 -6.85 -8.64
CA TYR A 108 -10.09 -6.51 -8.03
C TYR A 108 -10.27 -5.83 -6.66
N MET A 109 -11.36 -5.07 -6.44
CA MET A 109 -11.68 -4.52 -5.12
C MET A 109 -11.94 -5.64 -4.10
N LEU A 110 -12.64 -6.71 -4.50
CA LEU A 110 -12.84 -7.91 -3.66
C LEU A 110 -11.49 -8.59 -3.35
N CYS A 111 -10.60 -8.69 -4.33
CA CYS A 111 -9.24 -9.22 -4.15
C CYS A 111 -8.38 -8.34 -3.23
N TRP A 112 -8.65 -7.05 -3.15
CA TRP A 112 -7.92 -6.07 -2.33
C TRP A 112 -8.57 -5.78 -0.97
N ASP A 113 -9.58 -6.54 -0.56
CA ASP A 113 -10.22 -6.35 0.75
C ASP A 113 -9.18 -6.39 1.89
N ASP A 114 -9.29 -5.46 2.85
CA ASP A 114 -8.36 -5.36 3.97
C ASP A 114 -8.42 -6.63 4.85
N SER A 115 -9.59 -7.27 4.93
CA SER A 115 -9.83 -8.56 5.60
C SER A 115 -9.32 -9.74 4.73
N PRO A 116 -8.27 -10.48 5.15
CA PRO A 116 -7.77 -11.62 4.39
C PRO A 116 -8.83 -12.69 4.12
N GLU A 117 -9.74 -12.91 5.06
CA GLU A 117 -10.84 -13.88 5.00
C GLU A 117 -11.93 -13.53 3.97
N LYS A 118 -12.02 -12.27 3.55
CA LYS A 118 -12.98 -11.82 2.51
C LYS A 118 -12.41 -11.95 1.10
N ARG A 119 -11.10 -12.09 0.96
CA ARG A 119 -10.45 -12.22 -0.34
C ARG A 119 -10.82 -13.57 -0.96
N PRO A 120 -11.24 -13.60 -2.23
CA PRO A 120 -11.53 -14.84 -2.93
C PRO A 120 -10.24 -15.66 -3.14
N ASP A 121 -10.38 -16.99 -3.16
CA ASP A 121 -9.30 -17.84 -3.65
C ASP A 121 -9.22 -17.79 -5.19
N ILE A 122 -8.13 -18.32 -5.75
CA ILE A 122 -7.91 -18.32 -7.19
C ILE A 122 -9.02 -19.04 -7.97
N LYS A 123 -9.66 -20.06 -7.37
CA LYS A 123 -10.76 -20.78 -8.02
C LYS A 123 -11.97 -19.86 -8.15
N LYS A 124 -12.30 -19.11 -7.10
CA LYS A 124 -13.40 -18.14 -7.11
C LYS A 124 -13.13 -16.97 -8.05
N VAL A 125 -11.89 -16.49 -8.11
CA VAL A 125 -11.48 -15.46 -9.08
C VAL A 125 -11.69 -15.95 -10.52
N LEU A 126 -11.23 -17.17 -10.85
CA LEU A 126 -11.41 -17.77 -12.17
C LEU A 126 -12.89 -17.98 -12.52
N GLU A 127 -13.71 -18.41 -11.56
CA GLU A 127 -15.16 -18.53 -11.73
C GLU A 127 -15.79 -17.19 -12.11
N ILE A 128 -15.38 -16.09 -11.46
CA ILE A 128 -15.90 -14.74 -11.73
C ILE A 128 -15.44 -14.27 -13.12
N LEU A 129 -14.15 -14.41 -13.45
CA LEU A 129 -13.58 -14.00 -14.72
C LEU A 129 -14.21 -14.73 -15.92
N ASN A 130 -14.53 -16.01 -15.76
CA ASN A 130 -15.13 -16.82 -16.83
C ASN A 130 -16.62 -16.53 -17.05
N LYS A 131 -17.25 -15.65 -16.26
CA LYS A 131 -18.64 -15.25 -16.50
C LYS A 131 -18.75 -14.49 -17.82
N PRO A 132 -19.76 -14.77 -18.67
CA PRO A 132 -19.93 -14.10 -19.96
C PRO A 132 -20.07 -12.58 -19.85
N SER A 133 -20.53 -12.08 -18.69
CA SER A 133 -20.68 -10.65 -18.40
C SER A 133 -19.36 -9.91 -18.15
N ILE A 134 -18.28 -10.64 -17.88
CA ILE A 134 -16.92 -10.10 -17.72
C ILE A 134 -16.12 -10.38 -19.00
N ASN A 135 -16.27 -11.58 -19.56
CA ASN A 135 -15.57 -12.06 -20.75
C ASN A 135 -16.30 -11.62 -22.04
N ASP A 136 -16.60 -10.33 -22.14
CA ASP A 136 -17.19 -9.75 -23.35
C ASP A 136 -16.10 -9.64 -24.41
N SER A 137 -16.29 -10.34 -25.54
CA SER A 137 -15.31 -10.49 -26.63
C SER A 137 -14.90 -9.16 -27.28
N ARG A 138 -15.60 -8.06 -26.96
CA ARG A 138 -15.25 -6.70 -27.39
C ARG A 138 -14.06 -6.08 -26.65
N TYR A 139 -13.66 -6.62 -25.50
CA TYR A 139 -12.50 -6.15 -24.71
C TYR A 139 -11.26 -7.04 -24.86
N LEU A 140 -11.36 -8.12 -25.63
CA LEU A 140 -10.20 -8.91 -26.02
C LEU A 140 -9.43 -8.11 -27.08
N LEU A 141 -8.24 -7.61 -26.74
CA LEU A 141 -7.33 -7.06 -27.74
C LEU A 141 -7.05 -8.16 -28.79
N PRO A 142 -7.16 -7.86 -30.10
CA PRO A 142 -7.00 -8.86 -31.17
C PRO A 142 -5.68 -9.64 -31.16
N SER A 143 -4.69 -9.22 -30.38
CA SER A 143 -3.32 -9.76 -30.37
C SER A 143 -3.09 -11.02 -29.54
N TYR A 144 -4.11 -11.54 -28.81
CA TYR A 144 -3.94 -12.74 -27.96
C TYR A 144 -4.66 -13.99 -28.47
N LEU A 145 -5.28 -13.92 -29.64
CA LEU A 145 -5.81 -15.08 -30.36
C LEU A 145 -4.94 -15.34 -31.60
N SER A 146 -3.77 -15.95 -31.39
CA SER A 146 -2.94 -16.54 -32.44
C SER A 146 -2.53 -17.95 -32.04
#